data_AF-A0A8C7ISQ1-F1
#
_entry.id   AF-A0A8C7ISQ1-F1
#
_cell.length_a   1.000
_cell.length_b   1.000
_cell.length_c   1.000
_cell.angle_alpha   90.00
_cell.angle_beta   90.00
_cell.angle_gamma   90.00
#
_symmetry.space_group_name_H-M   'P 1'
#
loop_
_entity.id
_entity.type
_entity.pdbx_description
1 polymer ?
#
loop_
_entity_poly.entity_id
_entity_poly.type
_entity_poly.pdbx_seq_one_letter_code
_entity_poly.pdbx_strand_id
1 'polypeptide(L)'
;MAAAASTRPHAMACTSEVIPVERQNTEYNTLSIEAAAGPTVATQRSSDMVCGVCLEVVLEKDNPRERRFGILPNCSHCYCLECIRTWRTVKCHDIKTVKMCPECRTRSHFFIPSDHWVEDEEDKLKLIQRYKDFLASKPCRYYDRGPGTCHFELDYAFLL
;
A
#
# COMPACT_ATOMS: atom_id res chain seq x y z
N MET A 1 -5.60 -49.46 -33.58
CA MET A 1 -5.93 -48.07 -33.93
C MET A 1 -5.42 -47.19 -32.81
N ALA A 2 -4.47 -46.32 -33.13
CA ALA A 2 -3.91 -45.32 -32.23
C ALA A 2 -4.71 -44.02 -32.35
N ALA A 3 -4.94 -43.32 -31.24
CA ALA A 3 -4.80 -41.87 -31.15
C ALA A 3 -4.80 -41.47 -29.68
N ALA A 4 -3.63 -41.03 -29.20
CA ALA A 4 -3.48 -40.28 -27.97
C ALA A 4 -4.08 -38.88 -28.16
N ALA A 5 -4.82 -38.38 -27.15
CA ALA A 5 -5.16 -36.98 -27.00
C ALA A 5 -4.90 -36.63 -25.51
N SER A 6 -3.64 -36.38 -25.16
CA SER A 6 -3.07 -35.03 -25.05
C SER A 6 -3.68 -34.25 -23.87
N THR A 7 -3.12 -34.50 -22.69
CA THR A 7 -3.17 -33.60 -21.54
C THR A 7 -2.63 -32.25 -22.01
N ARG A 8 -3.51 -31.25 -22.20
CA ARG A 8 -3.09 -29.87 -22.41
C ARG A 8 -3.14 -29.11 -21.07
N PRO A 9 -2.08 -28.38 -20.72
CA PRO A 9 -2.03 -27.57 -19.52
C PRO A 9 -2.82 -26.30 -19.77
N HIS A 10 -3.81 -26.01 -18.94
CA HIS A 10 -4.46 -24.70 -18.99
C HIS A 10 -4.21 -23.98 -17.67
N ALA A 11 -3.15 -23.18 -17.73
CA ALA A 11 -2.91 -21.95 -16.99
C ALA A 11 -3.35 -21.95 -15.52
N MET A 12 -2.35 -22.03 -14.62
CA MET A 12 -2.46 -21.39 -13.31
C MET A 12 -2.95 -19.95 -13.56
N ALA A 13 -4.23 -19.72 -13.27
CA ALA A 13 -4.77 -18.39 -13.15
C ALA A 13 -3.94 -17.72 -12.05
N CYS A 14 -3.05 -16.82 -12.46
CA CYS A 14 -2.42 -15.85 -11.57
C CYS A 14 -3.58 -15.04 -10.98
N THR A 15 -4.11 -15.50 -9.84
CA THR A 15 -5.22 -14.85 -9.14
C THR A 15 -4.71 -13.49 -8.68
N SER A 16 -5.05 -12.48 -9.47
CA SER A 16 -5.70 -11.21 -9.15
C SER A 16 -5.84 -10.75 -7.68
N GLU A 17 -4.92 -11.07 -6.77
CA GLU A 17 -5.04 -10.74 -5.33
C GLU A 17 -4.26 -9.46 -4.92
N VAL A 18 -4.04 -8.53 -5.84
CA VAL A 18 -3.38 -7.24 -5.56
C VAL A 18 -4.39 -6.09 -5.40
N ILE A 19 -5.66 -6.35 -5.65
CA ILE A 19 -6.65 -5.32 -5.99
C ILE A 19 -7.47 -4.72 -4.81
N PRO A 20 -7.65 -5.36 -3.61
CA PRO A 20 -8.51 -4.77 -2.58
C PRO A 20 -7.94 -3.50 -1.91
N VAL A 21 -6.66 -3.53 -1.51
CA VAL A 21 -6.02 -2.45 -0.74
C VAL A 21 -5.80 -1.19 -1.61
N GLU A 22 -5.57 -1.35 -2.92
CA GLU A 22 -5.37 -0.21 -3.83
C GLU A 22 -6.62 0.66 -4.02
N ARG A 23 -7.82 0.07 -4.01
CA ARG A 23 -9.09 0.82 -4.09
C ARG A 23 -9.47 1.48 -2.76
N GLN A 24 -9.24 0.82 -1.64
CA GLN A 24 -9.47 1.43 -0.33
C GLN A 24 -8.48 2.59 -0.08
N ASN A 25 -7.27 2.47 -0.63
CA ASN A 25 -6.28 3.54 -0.72
C ASN A 25 -6.77 4.73 -1.53
N THR A 26 -7.49 4.55 -2.64
CA THR A 26 -8.03 5.70 -3.39
C THR A 26 -9.01 6.54 -2.58
N GLU A 27 -9.85 5.93 -1.74
CA GLU A 27 -10.78 6.68 -0.88
C GLU A 27 -10.08 7.32 0.33
N TYR A 28 -9.13 6.62 0.97
CA TYR A 28 -8.28 7.24 2.00
C TYR A 28 -7.50 8.43 1.42
N ASN A 29 -6.97 8.26 0.20
CA ASN A 29 -6.26 9.31 -0.52
C ASN A 29 -7.11 10.55 -0.74
N THR A 30 -8.38 10.41 -1.15
CA THR A 30 -9.28 11.55 -1.32
C THR A 30 -9.58 12.26 0.00
N LEU A 31 -9.85 11.50 1.07
CA LEU A 31 -10.13 12.08 2.40
C LEU A 31 -8.91 12.81 2.99
N SER A 32 -7.69 12.32 2.73
CA SER A 32 -6.47 13.04 3.13
C SER A 32 -6.23 14.32 2.32
N ILE A 33 -6.65 14.36 1.04
CA ILE A 33 -6.49 15.54 0.18
C ILE A 33 -7.39 16.69 0.66
N GLU A 34 -8.63 16.41 1.07
CA GLU A 34 -9.59 17.43 1.51
C GLU A 34 -9.27 18.01 2.90
N ALA A 35 -8.50 17.28 3.71
CA ALA A 35 -8.11 17.70 5.06
C ALA A 35 -6.87 18.63 5.11
N ALA A 36 -6.15 18.83 4.00
CA ALA A 36 -4.92 19.62 3.95
C ALA A 36 -5.18 21.14 3.95
N ALA A 37 -5.72 21.66 5.05
CA ALA A 37 -5.82 23.09 5.31
C ALA A 37 -4.53 23.58 6.01
N GLY A 38 -3.52 23.93 5.20
CA GLY A 38 -2.33 24.69 5.63
C GLY A 38 -1.11 23.85 6.05
N PRO A 39 0.11 24.43 5.99
CA PRO A 39 1.33 23.76 6.43
C PRO A 39 1.28 23.55 7.95
N THR A 40 1.30 22.29 8.38
CA THR A 40 1.42 21.94 9.80
C THR A 40 2.88 21.83 10.21
N VAL A 41 3.17 21.87 11.51
CA VAL A 41 4.52 21.64 12.06
C VAL A 41 5.12 20.31 11.56
N ALA A 42 4.28 19.29 11.35
CA ALA A 42 4.69 18.00 10.81
C ALA A 42 5.09 18.06 9.32
N THR A 43 4.41 18.87 8.52
CA THR A 43 4.76 19.13 7.11
C THR A 43 6.10 19.87 7.00
N GLN A 44 6.37 20.81 7.92
CA GLN A 44 7.63 21.56 7.92
C GLN A 44 8.84 20.73 8.35
N ARG A 45 8.65 19.74 9.23
CA ARG A 45 9.70 18.76 9.59
C ARG A 45 9.97 17.73 8.50
N SER A 46 9.09 17.63 7.50
CA SER A 46 9.20 16.66 6.42
C SER A 46 9.58 17.29 5.08
N SER A 47 9.91 18.59 5.08
CA SER A 47 10.20 19.38 3.87
C SER A 47 11.43 18.91 3.10
N ASP A 48 12.40 18.32 3.78
CA ASP A 48 13.69 17.88 3.25
C ASP A 48 13.77 16.36 3.04
N MET A 49 12.65 15.64 3.24
CA MET A 49 12.63 14.19 3.11
C MET A 49 12.72 13.75 1.65
N VAL A 50 13.76 12.98 1.35
CA VAL A 50 14.08 12.46 0.01
C VAL A 50 13.53 11.05 -0.17
N CYS A 51 12.94 10.80 -1.34
CA CYS A 51 12.49 9.47 -1.73
C CYS A 51 13.67 8.55 -2.08
N GLY A 52 13.77 7.37 -1.47
CA GLY A 52 14.83 6.40 -1.74
C GLY A 52 14.79 5.70 -3.11
N VAL A 53 13.75 5.95 -3.92
CA VAL A 53 13.61 5.39 -5.27
C VAL A 53 13.92 6.43 -6.36
N CYS A 54 13.29 7.60 -6.33
CA CYS A 54 13.50 8.64 -7.34
C CYS A 54 14.54 9.68 -6.94
N LEU A 55 15.02 9.66 -5.69
CA LEU A 55 16.03 10.58 -5.14
C LEU A 55 15.63 12.06 -5.18
N GLU A 56 14.34 12.34 -5.26
CA GLU A 56 13.77 13.69 -5.20
C GLU A 56 13.17 13.97 -3.82
N VAL A 57 13.18 15.24 -3.43
CA VAL A 57 12.49 15.73 -2.24
C VAL A 57 10.98 15.62 -2.46
N VAL A 58 10.29 14.86 -1.62
CA VAL A 58 8.89 14.48 -1.85
C VAL A 58 7.97 15.70 -1.88
N LEU A 59 8.15 16.64 -0.95
CA LEU A 59 7.29 17.83 -0.85
C LEU A 59 7.60 18.92 -1.89
N GLU A 60 8.75 18.86 -2.57
CA GLU A 60 9.14 19.81 -3.62
C GLU A 60 8.73 19.37 -5.03
N LYS A 61 8.14 18.18 -5.18
CA LYS A 61 7.68 17.67 -6.48
C LYS A 61 6.73 18.65 -7.20
N ASP A 62 6.85 18.75 -8.52
CA ASP A 62 6.02 19.66 -9.33
C ASP A 62 4.52 19.37 -9.20
N ASN A 63 4.16 18.09 -9.13
CA ASN A 63 2.77 17.65 -9.04
C ASN A 63 2.29 17.61 -7.58
N PRO A 64 1.30 18.42 -7.17
CA PRO A 64 0.78 18.41 -5.80
C PRO A 64 0.22 17.06 -5.36
N ARG A 65 -0.25 16.23 -6.29
CA ARG A 65 -0.76 14.88 -5.98
C ARG A 65 0.33 13.90 -5.56
N GLU A 66 1.58 14.18 -5.93
CA GLU A 66 2.75 13.34 -5.66
C GLU A 66 3.52 13.79 -4.42
N ARG A 67 3.18 14.96 -3.84
CA ARG A 67 3.75 15.50 -2.58
C ARG A 67 3.25 14.76 -1.34
N ARG A 68 3.31 13.44 -1.39
CA ARG A 68 2.80 12.53 -0.37
C ARG A 68 3.76 11.38 -0.17
N PHE A 69 3.85 10.95 1.07
CA PHE A 69 4.72 9.87 1.50
C PHE A 69 3.99 8.53 1.43
N GLY A 70 4.70 7.50 0.99
CA GLY A 70 4.31 6.11 1.09
C GLY A 70 5.05 5.43 2.23
N ILE A 71 4.42 5.36 3.40
CA ILE A 71 5.04 4.83 4.62
C ILE A 71 4.83 3.32 4.68
N LEU A 72 5.91 2.57 4.90
CA LEU A 72 5.85 1.12 5.11
C LEU A 72 5.78 0.79 6.61
N PRO A 73 4.91 -0.13 7.04
CA PRO A 73 4.75 -0.45 8.46
C PRO A 73 6.03 -1.04 9.07
N ASN A 74 6.74 -1.89 8.31
CA ASN A 74 7.82 -2.73 8.85
C ASN A 74 9.23 -2.15 8.61
N CYS A 75 9.35 -0.94 8.06
CA CYS A 75 10.65 -0.28 7.88
C CYS A 75 10.52 1.25 7.81
N SER A 76 11.57 1.99 8.13
CA SER A 76 11.62 3.46 8.18
C SER A 76 12.25 4.06 6.91
N HIS A 77 11.92 3.53 5.74
CA HIS A 77 12.40 4.08 4.46
C HIS A 77 11.37 5.02 3.85
N CYS A 78 11.85 6.15 3.35
CA CYS A 78 11.02 7.22 2.79
C CYS A 78 10.80 7.00 1.29
N TYR A 79 9.54 6.97 0.87
CA TYR A 79 9.16 6.86 -0.52
C TYR A 79 8.10 7.87 -0.91
N CYS A 80 8.20 8.36 -2.14
CA CYS A 80 7.11 9.08 -2.78
C CYS A 80 5.94 8.13 -3.04
N LEU A 81 4.70 8.63 -2.94
CA LEU A 81 3.49 7.83 -3.11
C LEU A 81 3.44 7.12 -4.49
N GLU A 82 3.89 7.81 -5.54
CA GLU A 82 3.92 7.25 -6.89
C GLU A 82 4.95 6.12 -7.01
N CYS A 83 6.14 6.33 -6.46
CA CYS A 83 7.26 5.40 -6.49
C CYS A 83 6.88 4.05 -5.86
N ILE A 84 6.24 4.07 -4.68
CA ILE A 84 5.83 2.84 -3.99
C ILE A 84 4.63 2.16 -4.67
N ARG A 85 3.76 2.94 -5.33
CA ARG A 85 2.67 2.41 -6.15
C ARG A 85 3.22 1.68 -7.36
N THR A 86 4.12 2.29 -8.11
CA THR A 86 4.81 1.65 -9.24
C THR A 86 5.51 0.38 -8.76
N TRP A 87 6.28 0.44 -7.67
CA TRP A 87 6.97 -0.72 -7.12
C TRP A 87 6.06 -1.92 -6.84
N ARG A 88 4.88 -1.66 -6.26
CA ARG A 88 3.90 -2.72 -5.92
C ARG A 88 3.06 -3.19 -7.10
N THR A 89 2.95 -2.40 -8.17
CA THR A 89 2.15 -2.72 -9.36
C THR A 89 2.96 -3.35 -10.49
N VAL A 90 4.29 -3.22 -10.48
CA VAL A 90 5.16 -3.85 -11.47
C VAL A 90 4.92 -5.36 -11.44
N LYS A 91 4.46 -5.90 -12.57
CA LYS A 91 4.28 -7.33 -12.78
C LYS A 91 5.65 -8.00 -12.95
N CYS A 92 6.40 -8.11 -11.85
CA CYS A 92 7.57 -8.97 -11.80
C CYS A 92 7.10 -10.43 -11.67
N HIS A 93 7.79 -11.34 -12.34
CA HIS A 93 7.56 -12.80 -12.23
C HIS A 93 7.68 -13.28 -10.76
N ASP A 94 8.40 -12.52 -9.92
CA ASP A 94 8.50 -12.70 -8.48
C ASP A 94 7.59 -11.75 -7.69
N ILE A 95 6.34 -12.20 -7.46
CA ILE A 95 5.37 -11.57 -6.53
C ILE A 95 5.96 -11.41 -5.10
N LYS A 96 6.97 -12.21 -4.76
CA LYS A 96 7.65 -12.13 -3.46
C LYS A 96 8.38 -10.79 -3.28
N THR A 97 8.93 -10.24 -4.36
CA THR A 97 9.74 -9.01 -4.33
C THR A 97 8.88 -7.74 -4.28
N VAL A 98 7.71 -7.72 -4.91
CA VAL A 98 6.85 -6.52 -4.96
C VAL A 98 6.24 -6.15 -3.61
N LYS A 99 6.18 -7.11 -2.67
CA LYS A 99 5.72 -6.88 -1.28
C LYS A 99 6.87 -6.55 -0.33
N MET A 100 8.07 -6.31 -0.84
CA MET A 100 9.27 -6.01 -0.05
C MET A 100 9.65 -4.53 -0.20
N CYS A 101 10.30 -3.98 0.81
CA CYS A 101 10.90 -2.66 0.75
C CYS A 101 11.99 -2.62 -0.36
N PRO A 102 12.04 -1.58 -1.23
CA PRO A 102 13.09 -1.41 -2.23
C PRO A 102 14.52 -1.41 -1.65
N GLU A 103 14.70 -0.86 -0.45
CA GLU A 103 16.03 -0.72 0.17
C GLU A 103 16.37 -1.91 1.07
N CYS A 104 15.62 -2.12 2.15
CA CYS A 104 15.97 -3.12 3.16
C CYS A 104 15.36 -4.50 2.93
N ARG A 105 14.55 -4.67 1.87
CA ARG A 105 13.89 -5.94 1.54
C ARG A 105 12.96 -6.49 2.63
N THR A 106 12.66 -5.73 3.68
CA THR A 106 11.67 -6.14 4.69
C THR A 106 10.29 -6.27 4.06
N ARG A 107 9.64 -7.42 4.25
CA ARG A 107 8.30 -7.68 3.74
C ARG A 107 7.29 -6.77 4.43
N SER A 108 6.49 -6.07 3.65
CA SER A 108 5.39 -5.20 4.11
C SER A 108 4.16 -5.45 3.25
N HIS A 109 3.09 -5.93 3.89
CA HIS A 109 1.88 -6.35 3.18
C HIS A 109 1.12 -5.18 2.53
N PHE A 110 1.17 -4.01 3.16
CA PHE A 110 0.55 -2.77 2.68
C PHE A 110 1.52 -1.59 2.87
N PHE A 111 1.12 -0.43 2.36
CA PHE A 111 1.75 0.87 2.63
C PHE A 111 0.66 1.86 3.01
N ILE A 112 1.04 2.89 3.77
CA ILE A 112 0.13 3.91 4.28
C ILE A 112 0.47 5.22 3.55
N PRO A 113 -0.46 5.77 2.75
CA PRO A 113 -0.31 7.12 2.22
C PRO A 113 -0.32 8.14 3.37
N SER A 114 0.56 9.13 3.36
CA SER A 114 0.60 10.22 4.34
C SER A 114 0.96 11.54 3.66
N ASP A 115 0.49 12.65 4.20
CA ASP A 115 0.83 14.02 3.76
C ASP A 115 2.12 14.53 4.42
N HIS A 116 2.50 13.97 5.56
CA HIS A 116 3.74 14.27 6.28
C HIS A 116 4.54 13.00 6.54
N TRP A 117 5.86 13.17 6.69
CA TRP A 117 6.75 12.08 7.10
C TRP A 117 6.70 11.90 8.62
N VAL A 118 6.80 10.64 9.07
CA VAL A 118 6.80 10.27 10.48
C VAL A 118 8.10 9.53 10.79
N GLU A 119 8.96 10.16 11.60
CA GLU A 119 10.22 9.58 12.05
C GLU A 119 10.05 8.74 13.32
N ASP A 120 9.24 9.23 14.26
CA ASP A 120 9.03 8.58 15.56
C ASP A 120 8.28 7.24 15.41
N GLU A 121 8.83 6.19 16.03
CA GLU A 121 8.25 4.85 15.97
C GLU A 121 6.86 4.80 16.62
N GLU A 122 6.65 5.53 17.72
CA GLU A 122 5.34 5.61 18.39
C GLU A 122 4.27 6.24 17.49
N ASP A 123 4.60 7.34 16.82
CA ASP A 123 3.66 8.02 15.93
C ASP A 123 3.40 7.20 14.67
N LYS A 124 4.40 6.46 14.21
CA LYS A 124 4.24 5.49 13.13
C LYS A 124 3.29 4.35 13.53
N LEU A 125 3.39 3.83 14.75
CA LEU A 125 2.46 2.82 15.27
C LEU A 125 1.02 3.36 15.34
N LYS A 126 0.84 4.61 15.80
CA LYS A 126 -0.47 5.28 15.80
C LYS A 126 -1.01 5.44 14.38
N LEU A 127 -0.17 5.82 13.42
CA LEU A 127 -0.54 5.95 12.01
C LEU A 127 -0.98 4.59 11.42
N ILE A 128 -0.22 3.53 11.69
CA ILE A 128 -0.55 2.17 11.28
C ILE A 128 -1.90 1.75 11.87
N GLN A 129 -2.14 2.03 13.16
CA GLN A 129 -3.39 1.67 13.82
C GLN A 129 -4.57 2.44 13.23
N ARG A 130 -4.47 3.77 13.08
CA ARG A 130 -5.52 4.59 12.44
C ARG A 130 -5.86 4.12 11.05
N TYR A 131 -4.84 3.75 10.26
CA TYR A 131 -5.04 3.24 8.93
C TYR A 131 -5.75 1.87 8.94
N LYS A 132 -5.37 0.97 9.86
CA LYS A 132 -6.09 -0.31 10.05
C LYS A 132 -7.54 -0.10 10.48
N ASP A 133 -7.80 0.80 11.43
CA ASP A 133 -9.14 1.11 11.90
C ASP A 133 -10.00 1.72 10.79
N PHE A 134 -9.41 2.60 9.97
CA PHE A 134 -10.08 3.17 8.81
C PHE A 134 -10.50 2.09 7.81
N LEU A 135 -9.59 1.15 7.50
CA LEU A 135 -9.92 0.05 6.62
C LEU A 135 -10.94 -0.91 7.24
N ALA A 136 -10.86 -1.17 8.56
CA ALA A 136 -11.80 -1.99 9.30
C ALA A 136 -13.22 -1.41 9.38
N SER A 137 -13.35 -0.09 9.29
CA SER A 137 -14.66 0.58 9.27
C SER A 137 -15.40 0.43 7.94
N LYS A 138 -14.73 0.00 6.87
CA LYS A 138 -15.34 -0.19 5.55
C LYS A 138 -15.91 -1.60 5.42
N PRO A 139 -17.15 -1.74 4.92
CA PRO A 139 -17.77 -3.04 4.77
C PRO A 139 -17.13 -3.83 3.63
N CYS A 140 -16.94 -5.13 3.88
CA CYS A 140 -16.40 -6.02 2.89
C CYS A 140 -17.31 -6.27 1.73
N ARG A 141 -16.88 -5.86 0.54
CA ARG A 141 -17.65 -6.09 -0.69
C ARG A 141 -17.82 -7.58 -1.03
N TYR A 142 -16.95 -8.44 -0.52
CA TYR A 142 -16.97 -9.89 -0.77
C TYR A 142 -17.56 -10.70 0.40
N TYR A 143 -18.03 -10.04 1.46
CA TYR A 143 -18.53 -10.70 2.66
C TYR A 143 -19.86 -10.10 3.11
N ASP A 144 -20.94 -10.74 2.69
CA ASP A 144 -22.31 -10.44 3.14
C ASP A 144 -22.55 -11.03 4.53
N ARG A 145 -21.99 -10.41 5.58
CA ARG A 145 -22.41 -10.52 7.00
C ARG A 145 -22.88 -11.91 7.49
N GLY A 146 -22.28 -13.01 7.04
CA GLY A 146 -22.48 -14.36 7.58
C GLY A 146 -21.59 -14.60 8.80
N PRO A 147 -21.56 -15.82 9.36
CA PRO A 147 -20.50 -16.28 10.25
C PRO A 147 -19.42 -17.02 9.43
N GLY A 148 -18.32 -16.35 9.11
CA GLY A 148 -17.22 -16.89 8.30
C GLY A 148 -15.96 -16.00 8.37
N THR A 149 -14.79 -16.60 8.20
CA THR A 149 -13.53 -15.84 8.07
C THR A 149 -13.30 -15.59 6.59
N CYS A 150 -12.84 -14.39 6.21
CA CYS A 150 -12.63 -14.10 4.80
C CYS A 150 -11.52 -14.99 4.20
N HIS A 151 -11.76 -15.48 2.98
CA HIS A 151 -10.94 -16.49 2.28
C HIS A 151 -9.48 -16.10 2.04
N PHE A 152 -9.12 -14.83 2.21
CA PHE A 152 -7.78 -14.31 1.92
C PHE A 152 -6.74 -14.54 3.03
N GLU A 153 -7.09 -15.21 4.15
CA GLU A 153 -6.18 -15.62 5.23
C GLU A 153 -5.18 -14.53 5.66
N LEU A 154 -5.60 -13.27 5.59
CA LEU A 154 -4.92 -12.18 6.27
C LEU A 154 -5.50 -12.17 7.68
N ASP A 155 -4.66 -12.18 8.71
CA ASP A 155 -5.00 -12.01 10.15
C ASP A 155 -5.77 -10.72 10.48
N TYR A 156 -6.30 -10.05 9.46
CA TYR A 156 -7.10 -8.85 9.51
C TYR A 156 -8.45 -9.13 8.85
N ALA A 157 -9.31 -9.88 9.55
CA ALA A 157 -10.66 -10.26 9.14
C ALA A 157 -11.64 -9.06 8.95
N PHE A 158 -11.17 -7.82 9.09
CA PHE A 158 -11.90 -6.59 8.82
C PHE A 158 -11.33 -5.78 7.63
N LEU A 159 -10.30 -6.27 6.93
CA LEU A 159 -9.63 -5.56 5.82
C LEU A 159 -10.15 -5.92 4.43
N LEU A 160 -11.40 -6.30 4.29
CA LEU A 160 -12.00 -6.46 2.96
C LEU A 160 -13.26 -5.65 2.88
#